data_AF-A0AAW4KRA1-F1
#
_entry.id   AF-A0AAW4KRA1-F1
#
_cell.length_a   1.000
_cell.length_b   1.000
_cell.length_c   1.000
_cell.angle_alpha   90.00
_cell.angle_beta   90.00
_cell.angle_gamma   90.00
#
_symmetry.space_group_name_H-M   'P 1'
#
loop_
_entity.id
_entity.type
_entity.pdbx_description
1 polymer ?
#
loop_
_entity_poly.entity_id
_entity_poly.type
_entity_poly.pdbx_seq_one_letter_code
_entity_poly.pdbx_strand_id
1 'polypeptide(L)'
;LNERDIQHLHGLRRDVLRLKRHVAPMVEISQELQKLSFPFIDKNMRPYFRDVQIHVTRQMEDLTTLRDIASQTIEIGVLLEASRQSVVQR
;
A
#
# COMPACT_ATOMS: atom_id res chain seq x y z
N LEU A 1 18.80 -11.58 -8.35
CA LEU A 1 17.59 -12.26 -7.83
C LEU A 1 17.25 -13.38 -8.79
N ASN A 2 16.83 -14.55 -8.32
CA ASN A 2 16.38 -15.58 -9.26
C ASN A 2 14.99 -15.21 -9.81
N GLU A 3 14.59 -15.83 -10.92
CA GLU A 3 13.31 -15.53 -11.59
C GLU A 3 12.10 -15.69 -10.64
N ARG A 4 12.12 -16.69 -9.76
CA ARG A 4 11.04 -16.96 -8.80
C ARG A 4 10.91 -15.82 -7.79
N ASP A 5 12.03 -15.25 -7.32
CA ASP A 5 12.01 -14.12 -6.38
C ASP A 5 11.37 -12.88 -7.03
N ILE A 6 11.69 -12.62 -8.31
CA ILE A 6 11.12 -11.49 -9.06
C ILE A 6 9.61 -11.68 -9.26
N GLN A 7 9.19 -12.89 -9.67
CA GLN A 7 7.76 -13.21 -9.82
C GLN A 7 7.00 -13.09 -8.50
N HIS A 8 7.61 -13.52 -7.38
CA HIS A 8 7.03 -13.40 -6.05
C HIS A 8 6.87 -11.94 -5.62
N LEU A 9 7.92 -11.11 -5.74
CA LEU A 9 7.86 -9.68 -5.43
C LEU A 9 6.85 -8.94 -6.32
N HIS A 10 6.77 -9.30 -7.60
CA HIS A 10 5.77 -8.75 -8.51
C HIS A 10 4.34 -9.11 -8.07
N GLY A 11 4.14 -10.36 -7.63
CA GLY A 11 2.87 -10.83 -7.04
C GLY A 11 2.49 -10.01 -5.81
N LEU A 12 3.40 -9.88 -4.85
CA LEU A 12 3.19 -9.07 -3.64
C LEU A 12 2.85 -7.62 -3.96
N ARG A 13 3.57 -6.99 -4.90
CA ARG A 13 3.28 -5.62 -5.35
C ARG A 13 1.85 -5.48 -5.88
N ARG A 14 1.38 -6.46 -6.65
CA ARG A 14 0.01 -6.48 -7.18
C ARG A 14 -1.02 -6.67 -6.06
N ASP A 15 -0.74 -7.51 -5.08
CA ASP A 15 -1.65 -7.75 -3.95
C ASP A 15 -1.74 -6.53 -3.02
N VAL A 16 -0.62 -5.85 -2.76
CA VAL A 16 -0.60 -4.55 -2.07
C VAL A 16 -1.44 -3.50 -2.81
N LEU A 17 -1.35 -3.44 -4.14
CA LEU A 17 -2.18 -2.54 -4.94
C LEU A 17 -3.68 -2.86 -4.83
N ARG A 18 -4.04 -4.15 -4.77
CA ARG A 18 -5.44 -4.58 -4.55
C ARG A 18 -5.93 -4.16 -3.17
N LEU A 19 -5.14 -4.38 -2.12
CA LEU A 19 -5.46 -3.92 -0.77
C LEU A 19 -5.66 -2.41 -0.73
N LYS A 20 -4.78 -1.63 -1.36
CA LYS A 20 -4.91 -0.17 -1.45
C LYS A 20 -6.25 0.26 -2.06
N ARG A 21 -6.74 -0.43 -3.10
CA ARG A 21 -8.04 -0.15 -3.72
C ARG A 21 -9.22 -0.44 -2.77
N HIS A 22 -9.10 -1.41 -1.87
CA HIS A 22 -10.12 -1.70 -0.87
C HIS A 22 -10.10 -0.73 0.31
N VAL A 23 -8.92 -0.28 0.74
CA VAL A 23 -8.77 0.64 1.88
C VAL A 23 -9.07 2.09 1.48
N ALA A 24 -8.75 2.50 0.25
CA ALA A 24 -8.99 3.86 -0.24
C ALA A 24 -10.41 4.42 0.04
N PRO A 25 -11.52 3.73 -0.30
CA PRO A 25 -12.86 4.24 -0.03
C PRO A 25 -13.16 4.38 1.47
N MET A 26 -12.49 3.63 2.34
CA MET A 26 -12.70 3.73 3.78
C MET A 26 -12.25 5.08 4.34
N VAL A 27 -11.26 5.73 3.70
CA VAL A 27 -10.83 7.10 4.05
C VAL A 27 -11.98 8.08 3.82
N GLU A 28 -12.64 7.99 2.66
CA GLU A 28 -13.75 8.87 2.29
C GLU A 28 -14.98 8.58 3.16
N ILE A 29 -15.36 7.32 3.31
CA ILE A 29 -16.50 6.89 4.14
C ILE A 29 -16.34 7.37 5.58
N SER A 30 -15.17 7.17 6.19
CA SER A 30 -14.91 7.62 7.57
C SER A 30 -14.93 9.14 7.73
N GLN A 31 -14.54 9.90 6.69
CA GLN A 31 -14.69 11.36 6.67
C GLN A 31 -16.14 11.80 6.56
N GLU A 32 -16.93 11.15 5.72
CA GLU A 32 -18.36 11.45 5.55
C GLU A 32 -19.15 11.18 6.82
N LEU A 33 -18.89 10.05 7.48
CA LEU A 33 -19.51 9.66 8.75
C LEU A 33 -19.24 10.67 9.88
N GLN A 34 -18.13 11.42 9.80
CA GLN A 34 -17.84 12.51 10.75
C GLN A 34 -18.55 13.82 10.45
N LYS A 35 -18.97 14.05 9.21
CA LYS A 35 -19.51 15.35 8.75
C LYS A 35 -21.03 15.29 8.60
N LEU A 36 -21.52 14.31 7.86
CA LEU A 36 -22.93 14.18 7.51
C LEU A 36 -23.78 13.82 8.73
N SER A 37 -25.07 14.14 8.65
CA SER A 37 -26.06 13.74 9.65
C SER A 37 -26.87 12.61 9.08
N PHE A 38 -26.81 11.44 9.71
CA PHE A 38 -27.60 10.28 9.35
C PHE A 38 -28.69 10.08 10.40
N PRO A 39 -29.94 9.77 10.00
CA PRO A 39 -31.04 9.63 10.95
C PRO A 39 -30.86 8.45 11.93
N PHE A 40 -29.96 7.51 11.62
CA PHE A 40 -29.69 6.30 12.39
C PHE A 40 -28.30 6.28 13.06
N ILE A 41 -27.54 7.39 13.04
CA ILE A 41 -26.20 7.47 13.66
C ILE A 41 -26.18 8.60 14.69
N ASP A 42 -25.88 8.27 15.95
CA ASP A 42 -25.74 9.26 17.02
C ASP A 42 -24.52 10.18 16.75
N LYS A 43 -24.69 11.48 17.00
CA LYS A 43 -23.62 12.48 16.91
C LYS A 43 -22.43 12.15 17.83
N ASN A 44 -22.66 11.44 18.93
CA ASN A 44 -21.64 10.97 19.85
C ASN A 44 -20.69 9.93 19.21
N MET A 45 -21.01 9.40 18.02
CA MET A 45 -20.17 8.45 17.29
C MET A 45 -19.06 9.11 16.46
N ARG A 46 -19.10 10.43 16.26
CA ARG A 46 -18.11 11.17 15.46
C ARG A 46 -16.64 10.94 15.88
N PRO A 47 -16.28 10.89 17.18
CA PRO A 47 -14.90 10.61 17.59
C PRO A 47 -14.41 9.23 17.12
N TYR A 48 -15.27 8.21 17.15
CA TYR A 48 -14.90 6.85 16.72
C TYR A 48 -14.69 6.76 15.21
N PHE A 49 -15.48 7.49 14.41
CA PHE A 49 -15.21 7.59 12.96
C PHE A 49 -13.92 8.35 12.65
N ARG A 50 -13.52 9.31 13.49
CA ARG A 50 -12.21 9.96 13.39
C ARG A 50 -11.08 8.96 13.64
N ASP A 51 -11.21 8.13 14.67
CA ASP A 51 -10.19 7.10 14.97
C ASP A 51 -10.06 6.11 13.81
N VAL A 52 -11.20 5.64 13.26
CA VAL A 52 -11.20 4.82 12.05
C VAL A 52 -10.52 5.54 10.89
N GLN A 53 -10.81 6.82 10.66
CA GLN A 53 -10.17 7.62 9.61
C GLN A 53 -8.65 7.66 9.78
N ILE A 54 -8.16 7.89 11.00
CA ILE A 54 -6.72 7.90 11.31
C ILE A 54 -6.09 6.55 10.96
N HIS A 55 -6.73 5.45 11.38
CA HIS A 55 -6.23 4.10 11.11
C HIS A 55 -6.19 3.77 9.61
N VAL A 56 -7.25 4.06 8.86
CA VAL A 56 -7.28 3.74 7.41
C VAL A 56 -6.34 4.64 6.61
N THR A 57 -6.13 5.89 7.04
CA THR A 57 -5.14 6.79 6.44
C THR A 57 -3.72 6.24 6.65
N ARG A 58 -3.39 5.82 7.87
CA ARG A 58 -2.09 5.19 8.16
C ARG A 58 -1.89 3.90 7.38
N GLN A 59 -2.91 3.05 7.26
CA GLN A 59 -2.84 1.84 6.45
C GLN A 59 -2.59 2.14 4.95
N MET A 60 -3.17 3.23 4.42
CA MET A 60 -2.90 3.67 3.04
C MET A 60 -1.44 4.10 2.82
N GLU A 61 -0.84 4.74 3.82
CA GLU A 61 0.59 5.11 3.82
C GLU A 61 1.48 3.86 3.90
N ASP A 62 1.16 2.93 4.79
CA ASP A 62 1.90 1.67 4.94
C ASP A 62 1.86 0.84 3.65
N LEU A 63 0.69 0.68 3.03
CA LEU A 63 0.53 -0.01 1.74
C LEU A 63 1.29 0.70 0.61
N THR A 64 1.34 2.03 0.63
CA THR A 64 2.13 2.80 -0.34
C THR A 64 3.61 2.52 -0.17
N THR A 65 4.10 2.54 1.07
CA THR A 65 5.49 2.22 1.42
C THR A 65 5.88 0.81 1.00
N LEU A 66 5.04 -0.19 1.28
CA LEU A 66 5.30 -1.59 0.90
C LEU A 66 5.43 -1.76 -0.62
N ARG A 67 4.57 -1.09 -1.39
CA ARG A 67 4.67 -1.10 -2.87
C ARG A 67 6.00 -0.51 -3.33
N ASP A 68 6.44 0.58 -2.72
CA ASP A 68 7.68 1.26 -3.10
C ASP A 68 8.91 0.43 -2.76
N ILE A 69 8.96 -0.16 -1.57
CA ILE A 69 10.03 -1.10 -1.18
C ILE A 69 10.09 -2.29 -2.14
N ALA A 70 8.94 -2.88 -2.49
CA ALA A 70 8.90 -4.00 -3.44
C ALA A 70 9.44 -3.59 -4.82
N SER A 71 9.13 -2.37 -5.27
CA SER A 71 9.59 -1.87 -6.58
C SER A 71 11.09 -1.57 -6.57
N GLN A 72 11.59 -0.90 -5.53
CA GLN A 72 13.02 -0.62 -5.31
C GLN A 72 13.82 -1.92 -5.21
N THR A 73 13.30 -2.94 -4.54
CA THR A 73 13.97 -4.25 -4.40
C THR A 73 14.16 -4.94 -5.75
N ILE A 74 13.14 -4.88 -6.63
CA ILE A 74 13.25 -5.42 -7.99
C ILE A 74 14.33 -4.65 -8.79
N GLU A 75 14.33 -3.32 -8.72
CA GLU A 75 15.32 -2.48 -9.41
C GLU A 75 16.75 -2.76 -8.95
N ILE A 76 16.99 -2.84 -7.64
CA ILE A 76 18.30 -3.22 -7.07
C ILE A 76 18.73 -4.60 -7.57
N GLY A 77 17.79 -5.56 -7.61
CA GLY A 77 18.06 -6.91 -8.12
C GLY A 77 18.53 -6.92 -9.57
N VAL A 78 17.92 -6.09 -10.43
CA VAL A 78 18.30 -5.95 -11.85
C VAL A 78 19.66 -5.28 -12.00
N LEU A 79 19.93 -4.21 -11.25
CA LEU A 79 21.21 -3.50 -11.28
C LEU A 79 22.38 -4.41 -10.86
N LEU A 80 22.17 -5.26 -9.85
CA LEU A 80 23.19 -6.22 -9.42
C LEU A 80 23.50 -7.29 -10.48
N GLU A 81 22.50 -7.78 -11.22
CA GLU A 81 22.76 -8.72 -12.32
C GLU A 81 23.49 -8.06 -13.48
N ALA A 82 23.11 -6.83 -13.86
CA ALA A 82 23.83 -6.07 -14.87
C ALA A 82 25.30 -5.84 -14.48
N SER A 83 25.55 -5.51 -13.20
CA SER A 83 26.92 -5.37 -12.66
C SER A 83 27.72 -6.67 -12.79
N ARG A 84 27.14 -7.83 -12.44
CA ARG A 84 27.79 -9.13 -12.63
C ARG A 84 28.14 -9.43 -14.08
N GLN A 85 27.21 -9.18 -15.01
CA GLN A 85 27.46 -9.39 -16.44
C GLN A 85 28.59 -8.51 -16.97
N SER A 86 28.69 -7.26 -16.49
CA SER A 86 29.76 -6.33 -16.90
C SER A 86 31.17 -6.77 -16.49
N VAL A 87 31.29 -7.53 -15.39
CA VAL A 87 32.57 -8.09 -14.92
C VAL A 87 32.97 -9.30 -15.77
N VAL A 88 32.02 -10.14 -16.18
CA VAL A 88 32.30 -11.32 -17.01
C VAL A 88 32.68 -10.96 -18.45
N GLN A 89 32.19 -9.83 -18.96
CA GLN A 89 32.50 -9.35 -20.32
C GLN A 89 33.82 -8.58 -20.44
N ARG A 90 34.53 -8.35 -19.33
CA ARG A 90 35.85 -7.71 -19.28
C ARG A 90 36.94 -8.75 -19.08
#